data_AF-A0A1Q3JMT3-F1
#
_entry.id   AF-A0A1Q3JMT3-F1
#
_cell.length_a   1.000
_cell.length_b   1.000
_cell.length_c   1.000
_cell.angle_alpha   90.00
_cell.angle_beta   90.00
_cell.angle_gamma   90.00
#
_symmetry.space_group_name_H-M   'P 1'
#
loop_
_entity.id
_entity.type
_entity.pdbx_description
1 polymer ?
#
loop_
_entity_poly.entity_id
_entity_poly.type
_entity_poly.pdbx_seq_one_letter_code
_entity_poly.pdbx_strand_id
1 'polypeptide(L)'
;MIQKSFPLAVVLALSAELAQAQEYVRPDCLGVVQPSASLKFDTPEHAIWYRRFWTGSCRNLPMMQCMPGNPNWNDVVGKLVKRGRPDQSATILSTACRMGQTIGHEWSRERAVRRISTDDLKTYMATLDEAPDVTTGLSRVELKVKTAMAGAR
;
A
#
# COMPACT_ATOMS: atom_id res chain seq x y z
N MET A 1 47.58 46.76 14.70
CA MET A 1 47.21 45.33 14.69
C MET A 1 45.95 45.18 15.53
N ILE A 2 44.79 44.96 14.91
CA ILE A 2 43.52 44.74 15.63
C ILE A 2 42.88 43.49 15.03
N GLN A 3 43.00 42.40 15.78
CA GLN A 3 42.43 41.09 15.49
C GLN A 3 40.94 41.14 15.82
N LYS A 4 40.09 41.20 14.79
CA LYS A 4 38.63 41.09 14.95
C LYS A 4 38.24 39.63 14.75
N SER A 5 38.06 38.93 15.87
CA SER A 5 37.46 37.60 15.93
C SER A 5 36.02 37.68 15.43
N PHE A 6 35.73 37.01 14.30
CA PHE A 6 34.36 36.78 13.83
C PHE A 6 33.82 35.54 14.53
N PRO A 7 32.69 35.61 15.26
CA PRO A 7 32.07 34.41 15.80
C PRO A 7 31.52 33.57 14.64
N LEU A 8 31.95 32.30 14.56
CA LEU A 8 31.30 31.27 13.76
C LEU A 8 29.84 31.16 14.23
N ALA A 9 28.90 31.70 13.46
CA ALA A 9 27.51 31.31 13.58
C ALA A 9 27.38 29.90 13.02
N VAL A 10 27.38 28.90 13.91
CA VAL A 10 26.93 27.54 13.59
C VAL A 10 25.44 27.64 13.32
N VAL A 11 25.06 27.73 12.04
CA VAL A 11 23.69 27.54 11.59
C VAL A 11 23.39 26.06 11.84
N LEU A 12 22.74 25.77 12.96
CA LEU A 12 22.04 24.50 13.18
C LEU A 12 20.94 24.43 12.13
N ALA A 13 21.27 23.85 10.98
CA ALA A 13 20.28 23.32 10.06
C ALA A 13 19.55 22.22 10.83
N LEU A 14 18.45 22.59 11.49
CA LEU A 14 17.39 21.69 11.82
C LEU A 14 16.89 21.14 10.48
N SER A 15 17.52 20.07 10.03
CA SER A 15 16.90 19.12 9.13
C SER A 15 15.68 18.62 9.88
N ALA A 16 14.57 19.35 9.77
CA ALA A 16 13.27 18.73 9.91
C ALA A 16 13.31 17.62 8.87
N GLU A 17 13.61 16.41 9.31
CA GLU A 17 13.35 15.20 8.55
C GLU A 17 11.88 15.29 8.19
N LEU A 18 11.64 15.79 6.98
CA LEU A 18 10.38 15.72 6.31
C LEU A 18 10.08 14.23 6.27
N ALA A 19 9.36 13.76 7.29
CA ALA A 19 8.58 12.53 7.27
C ALA A 19 7.43 12.65 6.24
N GLN A 20 7.69 13.33 5.12
CA GLN A 20 6.93 13.22 3.90
C GLN A 20 7.17 11.82 3.38
N ALA A 21 6.25 10.95 3.77
CA ALA A 21 5.51 10.11 2.83
C ALA A 21 6.33 9.64 1.63
N GLN A 22 7.43 8.91 1.89
CA GLN A 22 8.16 8.25 0.83
C GLN A 22 7.18 7.37 0.07
N GLU A 23 7.05 7.59 -1.24
CA GLU A 23 6.17 6.79 -2.08
C GLU A 23 6.64 5.33 -2.01
N TYR A 24 5.71 4.45 -1.68
CA TYR A 24 5.96 3.02 -1.48
C TYR A 24 5.08 2.16 -2.38
N VAL A 25 4.13 2.76 -3.09
CA VAL A 25 3.46 2.13 -4.22
C VAL A 25 4.44 2.07 -5.39
N ARG A 26 4.42 0.98 -6.15
CA ARG A 26 5.30 0.86 -7.33
C ARG A 26 5.08 2.02 -8.32
N PRO A 27 6.15 2.49 -9.00
CA PRO A 27 6.05 3.59 -9.96
C PRO A 27 5.06 3.35 -11.10
N ASP A 28 4.93 2.11 -11.56
CA ASP A 28 4.01 1.72 -12.64
C ASP A 28 2.53 1.78 -12.24
N CYS A 29 2.22 1.84 -10.94
CA CYS A 29 0.86 2.10 -10.46
C CYS A 29 0.52 3.60 -10.37
N LEU A 30 1.49 4.50 -10.33
CA LEU A 30 1.27 5.93 -10.04
C LEU A 30 0.46 6.67 -11.11
N GLY A 31 0.38 6.11 -12.32
CA GLY A 31 -0.48 6.65 -13.38
C GLY A 31 -1.97 6.33 -13.21
N VAL A 32 -2.34 5.45 -12.29
CA VAL A 32 -3.71 4.93 -12.15
C VAL A 32 -4.27 4.96 -10.72
N VAL A 33 -3.43 5.28 -9.73
CA VAL A 33 -3.83 5.43 -8.32
C VAL A 33 -3.44 6.80 -7.79
N GLN A 34 -4.06 7.22 -6.69
CA GLN A 34 -3.63 8.44 -6.00
C GLN A 34 -2.25 8.24 -5.34
N PRO A 35 -1.34 9.23 -5.42
CA PRO A 35 -0.08 9.19 -4.69
C PRO A 35 -0.29 8.98 -3.19
N SER A 36 0.62 8.27 -2.53
CA SER A 36 0.50 7.98 -1.10
C SER A 36 0.42 9.24 -0.23
N ALA A 37 1.08 10.33 -0.67
CA ALA A 37 1.07 11.61 0.02
C ALA A 37 -0.27 12.37 -0.08
N SER A 38 -1.14 12.05 -1.05
CA SER A 38 -2.45 12.70 -1.20
C SER A 38 -3.59 11.93 -0.52
N LEU A 39 -3.32 10.73 -0.02
CA LEU A 39 -4.32 9.93 0.69
C LEU A 39 -4.57 10.50 2.09
N LYS A 40 -5.84 10.54 2.48
CA LYS A 40 -6.25 10.89 3.83
C LYS A 40 -6.42 9.63 4.66
N PHE A 41 -5.89 9.64 5.86
CA PHE A 41 -5.99 8.56 6.83
C PHE A 41 -6.62 9.10 8.11
N ASP A 42 -7.46 8.29 8.76
CA ASP A 42 -8.11 8.69 10.01
C ASP A 42 -7.08 8.91 11.14
N THR A 43 -5.99 8.13 11.14
CA THR A 43 -4.90 8.21 12.11
C THR A 43 -3.53 8.03 11.45
N PRO A 44 -2.43 8.49 12.09
CA PRO A 44 -1.07 8.19 11.61
C PRO A 44 -0.76 6.69 11.56
N GLU A 45 -1.34 5.90 12.46
CA GLU A 45 -1.20 4.45 12.49
C GLU A 45 -1.78 3.79 11.22
N HIS A 46 -2.92 4.28 10.72
CA HIS A 46 -3.50 3.77 9.46
C HIS A 46 -2.53 3.96 8.28
N ALA A 47 -1.83 5.09 8.21
CA ALA A 47 -0.84 5.33 7.16
C ALA A 47 0.34 4.33 7.23
N ILE A 48 0.74 3.93 8.44
CA ILE A 48 1.79 2.92 8.65
C ILE A 48 1.29 1.53 8.21
N TRP A 49 0.06 1.15 8.59
CA TRP A 49 -0.54 -0.11 8.16
C TRP A 49 -0.78 -0.17 6.65
N TYR A 50 -1.17 0.94 6.03
CA TYR A 50 -1.31 1.03 4.57
C TYR A 50 0.04 0.86 3.86
N ARG A 51 1.13 1.46 4.37
CA ARG A 51 2.49 1.15 3.91
C ARG A 51 2.82 -0.33 4.08
N ARG A 52 2.48 -0.94 5.22
CA ARG A 52 2.73 -2.37 5.49
C ARG A 52 2.03 -3.25 4.46
N PHE A 53 0.79 -2.95 4.09
CA PHE A 53 0.04 -3.65 3.06
C PHE A 53 0.76 -3.66 1.71
N TRP A 54 1.24 -2.49 1.28
CA TRP A 54 1.91 -2.36 -0.02
C TRP A 54 3.29 -3.00 -0.05
N THR A 55 4.05 -2.92 1.04
CA THR A 55 5.49 -3.23 1.04
C THR A 55 5.87 -4.56 1.67
N GLY A 56 4.99 -5.20 2.44
CA GLY A 56 5.41 -6.34 3.26
C GLY A 56 6.12 -5.97 4.57
N SER A 57 6.51 -4.69 4.75
CA SER A 57 7.45 -4.27 5.79
C SER A 57 6.77 -3.82 7.07
N CYS A 58 7.16 -4.41 8.21
CA CYS A 58 6.73 -4.01 9.55
C CYS A 58 7.51 -2.82 10.12
N ARG A 59 8.25 -2.07 9.29
CA ARG A 59 8.98 -0.89 9.75
C ARG A 59 8.01 0.09 10.44
N ASN A 60 8.39 0.58 11.61
CA ASN A 60 7.60 1.49 12.46
C ASN A 60 6.31 0.89 13.02
N LEU A 61 6.19 -0.44 13.07
CA LEU A 61 5.14 -1.15 13.81
C LEU A 61 5.75 -1.92 14.99
N PRO A 62 5.05 -2.04 16.13
CA PRO A 62 5.49 -2.90 17.22
C PRO A 62 5.64 -4.35 16.74
N MET A 63 6.77 -4.99 17.06
CA MET A 63 7.07 -6.37 16.64
C MET A 63 6.00 -7.38 17.06
N MET A 64 5.32 -7.15 18.19
CA MET A 64 4.24 -8.02 18.68
C MET A 64 2.94 -7.90 17.87
N GLN A 65 2.79 -6.84 17.07
CA GLN A 65 1.56 -6.54 16.34
C GLN A 65 1.69 -6.79 14.84
N CYS A 66 2.92 -6.88 14.32
CA CYS A 66 3.16 -7.05 12.90
C CYS A 66 4.09 -8.23 12.62
N MET A 67 3.57 -9.23 11.91
CA MET A 67 4.39 -10.26 11.29
C MET A 67 4.83 -9.79 9.90
N PRO A 68 6.14 -9.73 9.60
CA PRO A 68 6.63 -9.36 8.27
C PRO A 68 6.24 -10.45 7.25
N GLY A 69 6.04 -10.04 5.99
CA GLY A 69 5.65 -10.96 4.90
C GLY A 69 4.33 -10.59 4.24
N ASN A 70 3.49 -11.57 3.91
CA ASN A 70 2.24 -11.31 3.20
C ASN A 70 1.21 -10.54 4.05
N PRO A 71 0.42 -9.63 3.45
CA PRO A 71 0.47 -9.22 2.03
C PRO A 71 1.64 -8.27 1.74
N ASN A 72 2.30 -8.45 0.60
CA ASN A 72 3.12 -7.44 -0.07
C ASN A 72 2.47 -7.16 -1.43
N TRP A 73 1.59 -6.15 -1.48
CA TRP A 73 0.79 -5.93 -2.69
C TRP A 73 1.64 -5.53 -3.91
N ASN A 74 2.79 -4.88 -3.71
CA ASN A 74 3.73 -4.59 -4.81
C ASN A 74 4.23 -5.86 -5.49
N ASP A 75 4.50 -6.91 -4.71
CA ASP A 75 4.89 -8.21 -5.25
C ASP A 75 3.71 -8.90 -5.94
N VAL A 76 2.50 -8.79 -5.37
CA VAL A 76 1.27 -9.33 -5.96
C VAL A 76 1.04 -8.73 -7.35
N VAL A 77 1.06 -7.40 -7.49
CA VAL A 77 0.93 -6.72 -8.79
C VAL A 77 1.99 -7.22 -9.78
N GLY A 78 3.25 -7.32 -9.34
CA GLY A 78 4.33 -7.83 -10.18
C GLY A 78 4.11 -9.27 -10.66
N LYS A 79 3.59 -10.14 -9.80
CA LYS A 79 3.26 -11.53 -10.15
C LYS A 79 2.08 -11.61 -11.11
N LEU A 80 1.03 -10.82 -10.88
CA LEU A 80 -0.15 -10.79 -11.75
C LEU A 80 0.20 -10.32 -13.16
N VAL A 81 0.97 -9.24 -13.28
CA VAL A 81 1.43 -8.72 -14.59
C VAL A 81 2.30 -9.76 -15.32
N LYS A 82 3.20 -10.46 -14.62
CA LYS A 82 4.05 -11.51 -15.20
C LYS A 82 3.29 -12.76 -15.63
N ARG A 83 2.24 -13.16 -14.87
CA ARG A 83 1.37 -14.30 -15.20
C ARG A 83 0.38 -13.98 -16.31
N GLY A 84 0.03 -12.70 -16.47
CA GLY A 84 -0.89 -12.21 -17.47
C GLY A 84 -0.36 -12.35 -18.89
N ARG A 85 -1.26 -12.31 -19.87
CA ARG A 85 -0.85 -12.25 -21.28
C ARG A 85 -0.29 -10.86 -21.61
N PRO A 86 0.69 -10.73 -22.52
CA PRO A 86 1.28 -9.43 -22.87
C PRO A 86 0.25 -8.40 -23.36
N ASP A 87 -0.76 -8.82 -24.12
CA ASP A 87 -1.84 -7.99 -24.64
C ASP A 87 -2.81 -7.49 -23.55
N GLN A 88 -2.79 -8.10 -22.36
CA GLN A 88 -3.63 -7.73 -21.21
C GLN A 88 -2.85 -7.01 -20.11
N SER A 89 -1.53 -6.90 -20.24
CA SER A 89 -0.61 -6.43 -19.18
C SER A 89 -1.00 -5.06 -18.62
N ALA A 90 -1.34 -4.10 -19.49
CA ALA A 90 -1.75 -2.75 -19.07
C ALA A 90 -3.06 -2.77 -18.28
N THR A 91 -4.05 -3.56 -18.73
CA THR A 91 -5.33 -3.72 -18.03
C THR A 91 -5.12 -4.37 -16.66
N ILE A 92 -4.38 -5.49 -16.61
CA ILE A 92 -4.05 -6.22 -15.38
C ILE A 92 -3.36 -5.29 -14.37
N LEU A 93 -2.35 -4.53 -14.82
CA LEU A 93 -1.65 -3.55 -14.00
C LEU A 93 -2.65 -2.54 -13.43
N SER A 94 -3.45 -1.90 -14.31
CA SER A 94 -4.39 -0.86 -13.89
C SER A 94 -5.41 -1.34 -12.86
N THR A 95 -5.98 -2.53 -13.09
CA THR A 95 -6.96 -3.17 -12.21
C THR A 95 -6.32 -3.55 -10.87
N ALA A 96 -5.16 -4.22 -10.89
CA ALA A 96 -4.48 -4.67 -9.68
C ALA A 96 -4.02 -3.49 -8.80
N CYS A 97 -3.56 -2.39 -9.41
CA CYS A 97 -3.14 -1.19 -8.69
C CYS A 97 -4.34 -0.50 -8.01
N ARG A 98 -5.44 -0.25 -8.74
CA ARG A 98 -6.65 0.38 -8.19
C ARG A 98 -7.30 -0.47 -7.10
N MET A 99 -7.36 -1.77 -7.32
CA MET A 99 -7.85 -2.72 -6.34
C MET A 99 -6.96 -2.72 -5.09
N GLY A 100 -5.63 -2.68 -5.26
CA GLY A 100 -4.67 -2.53 -4.16
C GLY A 100 -4.89 -1.28 -3.32
N GLN A 101 -5.11 -0.12 -3.95
CA GLN A 101 -5.37 1.13 -3.23
C GLN A 101 -6.66 1.03 -2.40
N THR A 102 -7.74 0.49 -2.97
CA THR A 102 -9.01 0.29 -2.26
C THR A 102 -8.87 -0.68 -1.09
N ILE A 103 -8.32 -1.87 -1.34
CA ILE A 103 -8.14 -2.93 -0.33
C ILE A 103 -7.26 -2.43 0.79
N GLY A 104 -6.08 -1.89 0.45
CA GLY A 104 -5.10 -1.46 1.43
C GLY A 104 -5.66 -0.36 2.32
N HIS A 105 -6.31 0.64 1.72
CA HIS A 105 -6.83 1.79 2.45
C HIS A 105 -7.88 1.34 3.47
N GLU A 106 -8.82 0.49 3.06
CA GLU A 106 -9.84 -0.05 3.98
C GLU A 106 -9.24 -1.01 5.03
N TRP A 107 -8.37 -1.94 4.63
CA TRP A 107 -7.79 -2.93 5.55
C TRP A 107 -6.93 -2.28 6.65
N SER A 108 -6.29 -1.14 6.32
CA SER A 108 -5.43 -0.38 7.24
C SER A 108 -6.18 0.36 8.35
N ARG A 109 -7.50 0.45 8.25
CA ARG A 109 -8.35 1.07 9.27
C ARG A 109 -8.44 0.20 10.52
N GLU A 110 -8.91 0.80 11.61
CA GLU A 110 -9.11 0.08 12.86
C GLU A 110 -9.96 -1.18 12.67
N ARG A 111 -9.57 -2.25 13.38
CA ARG A 111 -10.21 -3.57 13.27
C ARG A 111 -11.72 -3.52 13.54
N ALA A 112 -12.17 -2.64 14.43
CA ALA A 112 -13.57 -2.52 14.83
C ALA A 112 -14.47 -1.96 13.72
N VAL A 113 -13.91 -1.19 12.77
CA VAL A 113 -14.69 -0.47 11.74
C VAL A 113 -14.40 -0.95 10.32
N ARG A 114 -13.26 -1.61 10.10
CA ARG A 114 -12.86 -2.05 8.75
C ARG A 114 -13.80 -3.12 8.19
N ARG A 115 -14.13 -2.94 6.92
CA ARG A 115 -14.94 -3.85 6.09
C ARG A 115 -14.12 -4.94 5.44
N ILE A 116 -12.80 -4.78 5.35
CA ILE A 116 -11.88 -5.80 4.84
C ILE A 116 -10.98 -6.25 5.97
N SER A 117 -11.11 -7.51 6.36
CA SER A 117 -10.33 -8.17 7.40
C SER A 117 -9.08 -8.83 6.83
N THR A 118 -8.20 -9.31 7.71
CA THR A 118 -7.04 -10.11 7.30
C THR A 118 -7.46 -11.45 6.68
N ASP A 119 -8.60 -12.02 7.08
CA ASP A 119 -9.08 -13.28 6.50
C ASP A 119 -9.63 -13.05 5.08
N ASP A 120 -10.27 -11.89 4.83
CA ASP A 120 -10.65 -11.48 3.48
C ASP A 120 -9.41 -11.39 2.57
N LEU A 121 -8.30 -10.83 3.06
CA LEU A 121 -7.06 -10.78 2.28
C LEU A 121 -6.55 -12.18 1.92
N LYS A 122 -6.61 -13.15 2.85
CA LYS A 122 -6.23 -14.53 2.55
C LYS A 122 -7.13 -15.13 1.47
N THR A 123 -8.44 -14.91 1.57
CA THR A 123 -9.40 -15.35 0.54
C THR A 123 -9.14 -14.68 -0.81
N TYR A 124 -8.78 -13.40 -0.83
CA TYR A 124 -8.45 -12.69 -2.07
C TYR A 124 -7.18 -13.25 -2.71
N MET A 125 -6.13 -13.50 -1.92
CA MET A 125 -4.90 -14.13 -2.42
C MET A 125 -5.16 -15.52 -2.98
N ALA A 126 -5.90 -16.36 -2.24
CA ALA A 126 -6.29 -17.69 -2.72
C ALA A 126 -7.09 -17.61 -4.02
N THR A 127 -8.04 -16.66 -4.12
CA THR A 127 -8.83 -16.43 -5.34
C THR A 127 -7.96 -16.06 -6.54
N LEU A 128 -6.90 -15.26 -6.34
CA LEU A 128 -5.96 -14.89 -7.42
C LEU A 128 -5.05 -16.05 -7.83
N ASP A 129 -4.69 -16.91 -6.89
CA ASP A 129 -3.80 -18.04 -7.12
C ASP A 129 -4.51 -19.23 -7.78
N GLU A 130 -5.77 -19.48 -7.40
CA GLU A 130 -6.60 -20.59 -7.89
C GLU A 130 -7.33 -20.29 -9.21
N ALA A 131 -7.36 -19.03 -9.65
CA ALA A 131 -8.06 -18.66 -10.87
C ALA A 131 -7.39 -19.25 -12.13
N PRO A 132 -8.20 -19.66 -13.13
CA PRO A 132 -7.67 -20.22 -14.38
C PRO A 132 -6.83 -19.22 -15.18
N ASP A 133 -7.11 -17.92 -15.03
CA ASP A 133 -6.34 -16.83 -15.60
C ASP A 133 -6.40 -15.59 -14.69
N VAL A 134 -5.45 -14.66 -14.89
CA VAL A 134 -5.30 -13.46 -14.06
C VAL A 134 -6.52 -12.54 -14.13
N THR A 135 -7.11 -12.38 -15.30
CA THR A 135 -8.24 -11.46 -15.51
C THR A 135 -9.50 -11.98 -14.81
N THR A 136 -9.75 -13.30 -14.86
CA THR A 136 -10.78 -13.98 -14.09
C THR A 136 -10.54 -13.82 -12.58
N GLY A 137 -9.30 -14.03 -12.12
CA GLY A 137 -8.95 -13.87 -10.70
C GLY A 137 -9.21 -12.45 -10.20
N LEU A 138 -8.72 -11.45 -10.93
CA LEU A 138 -8.94 -10.03 -10.64
C LEU A 138 -10.44 -9.69 -10.58
N SER A 139 -11.22 -10.13 -11.57
CA SER A 139 -12.66 -9.86 -11.62
C SER A 139 -13.41 -10.45 -10.41
N ARG A 140 -13.04 -11.67 -9.99
CA ARG A 140 -13.63 -12.32 -8.81
C ARG A 140 -13.29 -11.58 -7.52
N VAL A 141 -12.04 -11.13 -7.36
CA VAL A 141 -11.64 -10.35 -6.18
C VAL A 141 -12.31 -8.98 -6.18
N GLU A 142 -12.37 -8.28 -7.32
CA GLU A 142 -13.07 -6.99 -7.42
C GLU A 142 -14.54 -7.10 -6.97
N LEU A 143 -15.23 -8.17 -7.35
CA LEU A 143 -16.60 -8.41 -6.89
C LEU A 143 -16.65 -8.60 -5.37
N LYS A 144 -15.76 -9.42 -4.79
CA LYS A 144 -15.68 -9.62 -3.34
C LYS A 144 -15.38 -8.33 -2.58
N VAL A 145 -14.47 -7.51 -3.10
CA VAL A 145 -14.13 -6.19 -2.55
C VAL A 145 -15.37 -5.29 -2.58
N LYS A 146 -16.07 -5.21 -3.72
CA LYS A 146 -17.30 -4.42 -3.84
C LYS A 146 -18.37 -4.86 -2.83
N THR A 147 -18.58 -6.17 -2.66
CA THR A 147 -19.53 -6.72 -1.68
C THR A 147 -19.13 -6.35 -0.25
N ALA A 148 -17.86 -6.54 0.12
CA ALA A 148 -17.36 -6.17 1.44
C ALA A 148 -17.53 -4.66 1.71
N MET A 149 -17.22 -3.82 0.72
CA MET A 149 -17.35 -2.36 0.83
C MET A 149 -18.80 -1.89 0.93
N ALA A 150 -19.76 -2.64 0.37
CA ALA A 150 -21.20 -2.36 0.48
C ALA A 150 -21.79 -2.72 1.85
N GLY A 151 -21.02 -3.37 2.75
CA GLY A 151 -21.50 -3.77 4.07
C GLY A 151 -22.41 -5.01 4.07
N ALA A 152 -22.54 -5.69 2.93
CA ALA A 152 -23.22 -6.98 2.85
C ALA A 152 -22.23 -8.07 3.31
N ARG A 153 -22.34 -8.48 4.58
CA ARG A 153 -21.66 -9.68 5.11
C ARG A 153 -22.70 -10.68 5.53
#